data_AF-A0A1X7RK08-F1
#
_entry.id   AF-A0A1X7RK08-F1
#
_cell.length_a   1.000
_cell.length_b   1.000
_cell.length_c   1.000
_cell.angle_alpha   90.00
_cell.angle_beta   90.00
_cell.angle_gamma   90.00
#
_symmetry.space_group_name_H-M   'P 1'
#
loop_
_entity.id
_entity.type
_entity.pdbx_description
1 polymer ?
#
loop_
_entity_poly.entity_id
_entity_poly.type
_entity_poly.pdbx_seq_one_letter_code
_entity_poly.pdbx_strand_id
1 'polypeptide(L)'
;MNETARIESQWDPEVRKRQFKVPWTCEEGDPDPEPWEPPCEAEEPSPKPDVPPPQPKEPPTQPKESPPQSKQSDRPSGGPEPRAKARPKWVWPPRPKKAAAGVLTQAAITKWQSDIELFLSDVARQPFPEPPFEACKNISCQVQDRALDVCDCVIKKLFAGANLKLARNSLHPDRLSSSPAATRKEVQDKGRELFLVVNSMYEQSIGKA
;
A
#
# COMPACT_ATOMS: atom_id res chain seq x y z
N MET A 1 -4.59 7.73 -40.53
CA MET A 1 -4.61 8.62 -39.37
C MET A 1 -4.31 7.78 -38.13
N ASN A 2 -3.04 7.49 -37.86
CA ASN A 2 -2.61 6.67 -36.72
C ASN A 2 -1.48 7.42 -36.02
N GLU A 3 -1.82 8.23 -35.00
CA GLU A 3 -0.84 8.95 -34.20
C GLU A 3 -0.79 8.31 -32.82
N THR A 4 0.07 7.30 -32.70
CA THR A 4 0.39 6.65 -31.43
C THR A 4 1.33 7.57 -30.67
N ALA A 5 0.76 8.48 -29.87
CA ALA A 5 1.50 9.34 -28.98
C ALA A 5 2.34 8.50 -28.01
N ARG A 6 3.66 8.56 -28.19
CA ARG A 6 4.68 8.01 -27.31
C ARG A 6 4.64 8.81 -26.00
N ILE A 7 3.96 8.27 -25.00
CA ILE A 7 3.90 8.83 -23.64
C ILE A 7 5.29 8.62 -23.02
N GLU A 8 6.12 9.66 -23.11
CA GLU A 8 7.41 9.73 -22.44
C GLU A 8 7.14 9.92 -20.94
N SER A 9 7.40 8.87 -20.16
CA SER A 9 7.30 8.84 -18.70
C SER A 9 8.15 9.95 -18.09
N GLN A 10 7.51 11.06 -17.74
CA GLN A 10 8.14 12.19 -17.05
C GLN A 10 8.29 11.86 -15.56
N TRP A 11 9.10 10.84 -15.26
CA TRP A 11 9.85 10.78 -14.01
C TRP A 11 11.07 11.65 -14.26
N ASP A 12 10.98 12.92 -13.87
CA ASP A 12 11.95 13.95 -14.22
C ASP A 12 13.36 13.56 -13.73
N PRO A 13 14.32 13.30 -14.64
CA PRO A 13 15.66 12.89 -14.26
C PRO A 13 16.50 14.03 -13.65
N GLU A 14 16.06 15.28 -13.70
CA GLU A 14 16.73 16.42 -13.06
C GLU A 14 16.42 16.56 -11.57
N VAL A 15 15.22 16.18 -11.13
CA VAL A 15 14.90 16.11 -9.68
C VAL A 15 15.88 15.17 -8.95
N ARG A 16 16.33 14.11 -9.63
CA ARG A 16 17.37 13.19 -9.13
C ARG A 16 18.75 13.85 -9.00
N LYS A 17 19.12 14.78 -9.88
CA LYS A 17 20.41 15.51 -9.78
C LYS A 17 20.46 16.44 -8.58
N ARG A 18 19.30 16.88 -8.06
CA ARG A 18 19.23 17.71 -6.84
C ARG A 18 19.32 16.90 -5.55
N GLN A 19 18.95 15.62 -5.54
CA GLN A 19 19.06 14.78 -4.32
C GLN A 19 20.47 14.22 -4.05
N PHE A 20 21.39 14.24 -5.01
CA PHE A 20 22.76 13.73 -4.84
C PHE A 20 23.85 14.80 -4.81
N LYS A 21 23.48 16.09 -4.71
CA LYS A 21 24.45 17.17 -4.60
C LYS A 21 24.68 17.54 -3.13
N VAL A 22 25.16 16.57 -2.36
CA VAL A 22 25.91 16.88 -1.15
C VAL A 22 27.32 17.22 -1.64
N PRO A 23 27.79 18.47 -1.51
CA PRO A 23 29.18 18.78 -1.79
C PRO A 23 30.00 18.11 -0.69
N TRP A 24 30.63 16.98 -1.01
CA TRP A 24 31.80 16.54 -0.26
C TRP A 24 32.90 17.56 -0.58
N THR A 25 32.96 18.63 0.19
CA THR A 25 34.17 19.43 0.30
C THR A 25 35.15 18.58 1.09
N CYS A 26 36.02 17.86 0.38
CA CYS A 26 37.29 17.44 0.94
C CYS A 26 38.07 18.72 1.23
N GLU A 27 37.99 19.21 2.46
CA GLU A 27 38.97 20.15 2.97
C GLU A 27 40.32 19.42 3.06
N GLU A 28 41.30 20.11 2.51
CA GLU A 28 42.68 19.72 2.33
C GLU A 28 43.40 19.88 3.69
N GLY A 29 43.98 18.80 4.22
CA GLY A 29 44.95 18.86 5.32
C GLY A 29 44.79 17.77 6.38
N ASP A 30 45.52 16.66 6.25
CA ASP A 30 46.51 16.15 7.22
C ASP A 30 47.11 14.80 6.70
N PRO A 31 48.31 14.39 7.15
CA PRO A 31 49.26 13.60 6.37
C PRO A 31 49.03 12.09 6.39
N ASP A 32 49.57 11.47 5.33
CA ASP A 32 49.92 10.06 5.12
C ASP A 32 49.68 9.10 6.29
N PRO A 33 48.59 8.31 6.28
CA PRO A 33 48.51 7.09 7.05
C PRO A 33 49.22 5.95 6.29
N GLU A 34 50.18 5.34 6.98
CA GLU A 34 51.01 4.18 6.59
C GLU A 34 50.37 3.18 5.60
N PRO A 35 51.19 2.54 4.74
CA PRO A 35 50.76 1.41 3.94
C PRO A 35 50.42 0.25 4.87
N TRP A 36 49.13 0.02 5.11
CA TRP A 36 48.65 -1.18 5.77
C TRP A 36 48.96 -2.39 4.85
N GLU A 37 49.88 -3.23 5.27
CA GLU A 37 50.11 -4.53 4.65
C GLU A 37 48.89 -5.43 4.94
N PRO A 38 48.35 -6.15 3.94
CA PRO A 38 47.33 -7.16 4.21
C PRO A 38 47.99 -8.40 4.82
N PRO A 39 47.57 -8.89 6.01
CA PRO A 39 47.93 -10.23 6.41
C PRO A 39 47.17 -11.22 5.54
N CYS A 40 47.91 -11.89 4.68
CA CYS A 40 47.53 -13.15 4.06
C CYS A 40 47.43 -14.22 5.16
N GLU A 41 46.23 -14.52 5.67
CA GLU A 41 45.99 -15.81 6.32
C GLU A 41 44.64 -16.39 5.87
N ALA A 42 44.75 -17.52 5.18
CA ALA A 42 43.68 -18.43 4.89
C ALA A 42 43.24 -19.09 6.20
N GLU A 43 41.96 -18.97 6.55
CA GLU A 43 41.35 -19.83 7.56
C GLU A 43 40.15 -20.58 6.96
N GLU A 44 40.04 -21.81 7.44
CA GLU A 44 39.47 -23.01 6.86
C GLU A 44 37.92 -23.05 6.99
N PRO A 45 37.20 -23.69 6.04
CA PRO A 45 35.74 -23.80 6.12
C PRO A 45 35.31 -24.80 7.22
N SER A 46 34.81 -24.27 8.34
CA SER A 46 34.16 -25.11 9.36
C SER A 46 32.79 -25.66 8.89
N PRO A 47 32.47 -26.92 9.21
CA PRO A 47 31.34 -27.67 8.65
C PRO A 47 29.97 -27.27 9.24
N LYS A 48 28.95 -27.31 8.39
CA LYS A 48 27.53 -27.12 8.73
C LYS A 48 27.03 -28.27 9.63
N PRO A 49 26.34 -27.98 10.74
CA PRO A 49 25.56 -28.98 11.45
C PRO A 49 24.33 -29.40 10.63
N ASP A 50 24.22 -30.70 10.41
CA ASP A 50 23.10 -31.42 9.82
C ASP A 50 21.88 -31.28 10.75
N VAL A 51 20.84 -30.56 10.31
CA VAL A 51 19.57 -30.46 11.04
C VAL A 51 18.51 -31.27 10.29
N PRO A 52 17.88 -32.27 10.95
CA PRO A 52 17.00 -33.24 10.31
C PRO A 52 15.66 -32.64 9.80
N PRO A 53 15.06 -33.29 8.79
CA PRO A 53 13.79 -32.88 8.16
C PRO A 53 12.55 -32.99 9.07
N PRO A 54 11.44 -32.32 8.69
CA PRO A 54 10.37 -31.89 9.60
C PRO A 54 9.38 -32.99 10.01
N GLN A 55 8.87 -32.90 11.25
CA GLN A 55 7.72 -33.69 11.69
C GLN A 55 6.39 -33.02 11.27
N PRO A 56 5.46 -33.77 10.63
CA PRO A 56 4.13 -33.27 10.32
C PRO A 56 3.29 -33.20 11.61
N LYS A 57 2.87 -31.98 11.96
CA LYS A 57 1.84 -31.77 12.99
C LYS A 57 0.48 -32.12 12.42
N GLU A 58 -0.15 -33.11 13.02
CA GLU A 58 -1.52 -33.55 12.77
C GLU A 58 -2.52 -32.40 12.97
N PRO A 59 -3.58 -32.30 12.14
CA PRO A 59 -4.65 -31.34 12.35
C PRO A 59 -5.64 -31.84 13.42
N PRO A 60 -6.00 -31.01 14.43
CA PRO A 60 -7.06 -31.35 15.36
C PRO A 60 -8.44 -31.27 14.69
N THR A 61 -9.07 -32.44 14.65
CA THR A 61 -10.48 -32.82 14.65
C THR A 61 -11.50 -31.69 14.80
N GLN A 62 -12.39 -31.55 13.82
CA GLN A 62 -13.65 -30.82 13.92
C GLN A 62 -14.64 -31.50 14.87
N PRO A 63 -15.30 -30.75 15.77
CA PRO A 63 -16.59 -31.16 16.31
C PRO A 63 -17.73 -30.65 15.41
N LYS A 64 -18.44 -31.59 14.79
CA LYS A 64 -19.79 -31.42 14.23
C LYS A 64 -20.73 -30.94 15.34
N GLU A 65 -21.15 -29.68 15.31
CA GLU A 65 -22.29 -29.24 16.10
C GLU A 65 -23.56 -29.37 15.25
N SER A 66 -24.45 -30.25 15.69
CA SER A 66 -25.76 -30.49 15.11
C SER A 66 -26.74 -29.44 15.66
N PRO A 67 -27.63 -28.85 14.85
CA PRO A 67 -28.67 -27.97 15.37
C PRO A 67 -29.76 -28.79 16.10
N PRO A 68 -30.15 -28.43 17.33
CA PRO A 68 -31.32 -29.04 17.95
C PRO A 68 -32.61 -28.55 17.27
N GLN A 69 -33.32 -29.49 16.65
CA GLN A 69 -34.76 -29.38 16.39
C GLN A 69 -35.47 -29.06 17.71
N SER A 70 -36.15 -27.91 17.78
CA SER A 70 -37.09 -27.65 18.87
C SER A 70 -38.41 -27.13 18.31
N LYS A 71 -39.34 -28.08 18.23
CA LYS A 71 -40.74 -28.02 18.67
C LYS A 71 -41.62 -26.91 18.10
N GLN A 72 -42.51 -27.36 17.20
CA GLN A 72 -43.88 -26.87 17.09
C GLN A 72 -44.47 -26.61 18.48
N SER A 73 -45.07 -25.43 18.65
CA SER A 73 -46.09 -25.22 19.66
C SER A 73 -47.21 -24.39 19.06
N ASP A 74 -48.29 -25.08 18.74
CA ASP A 74 -49.64 -24.54 18.64
C ASP A 74 -49.97 -23.63 19.83
N ARG A 75 -50.52 -22.45 19.55
CA ARG A 75 -51.44 -21.71 20.43
C ARG A 75 -52.21 -20.64 19.64
N PRO A 76 -53.39 -20.21 20.13
CA PRO A 76 -54.57 -19.96 19.31
C PRO A 76 -54.78 -18.50 18.95
N SER A 77 -55.54 -18.31 17.87
CA SER A 77 -56.19 -17.05 17.47
C SER A 77 -57.01 -16.43 18.60
N GLY A 78 -56.88 -15.11 18.79
CA GLY A 78 -57.85 -14.31 19.52
C GLY A 78 -57.24 -13.31 20.50
N GLY A 79 -56.77 -12.17 20.00
CA GLY A 79 -56.43 -11.00 20.82
C GLY A 79 -56.42 -9.73 19.96
N PRO A 80 -56.98 -8.60 20.43
CA PRO A 80 -57.07 -7.36 19.67
C PRO A 80 -55.66 -6.80 19.38
N GLU A 81 -55.43 -6.51 18.11
CA GLU A 81 -54.18 -6.01 17.53
C GLU A 81 -53.65 -4.79 18.31
N PRO A 82 -52.52 -4.88 19.03
CA PRO A 82 -51.89 -3.70 19.60
C PRO A 82 -51.28 -2.91 18.44
N ARG A 83 -51.99 -1.83 18.07
CA ARG A 83 -51.59 -0.76 17.14
C ARG A 83 -50.07 -0.65 17.10
N ALA A 84 -49.47 -1.19 16.03
CA ALA A 84 -48.03 -1.27 15.87
C ALA A 84 -47.43 0.12 16.06
N LYS A 85 -46.72 0.32 17.19
CA LYS A 85 -45.90 1.51 17.37
C LYS A 85 -44.89 1.48 16.22
N ALA A 86 -45.03 2.44 15.30
CA ALA A 86 -44.15 2.60 14.16
C ALA A 86 -42.71 2.52 14.66
N ARG A 87 -41.99 1.46 14.29
CA ARG A 87 -40.56 1.34 14.60
C ARG A 87 -39.90 2.60 14.04
N PRO A 88 -39.08 3.32 14.83
CA PRO A 88 -38.36 4.46 14.31
C PRO A 88 -37.56 3.97 13.11
N LYS A 89 -37.86 4.54 11.94
CA LYS A 89 -37.15 4.24 10.70
C LYS A 89 -35.68 4.54 10.99
N TRP A 90 -34.86 3.49 11.08
CA TRP A 90 -33.43 3.61 11.32
C TRP A 90 -32.86 4.37 10.12
N VAL A 91 -32.68 5.68 10.28
CA VAL A 91 -32.04 6.52 9.28
C VAL A 91 -30.56 6.36 9.51
N TRP A 92 -29.91 5.58 8.64
CA TRP A 92 -28.46 5.54 8.61
C TRP A 92 -27.96 6.99 8.47
N PRO A 93 -27.06 7.46 9.35
CA PRO A 93 -26.48 8.78 9.18
C PRO A 93 -25.86 8.84 7.77
N PRO A 94 -26.05 9.94 7.02
CA PRO A 94 -25.42 10.09 5.73
C PRO A 94 -23.91 9.91 5.95
N ARG A 95 -23.30 8.94 5.26
CA ARG A 95 -21.84 8.80 5.28
C ARG A 95 -21.25 10.17 4.96
N PRO A 96 -20.26 10.66 5.73
CA PRO A 96 -19.64 11.94 5.46
C PRO A 96 -19.16 11.93 4.01
N LYS A 97 -19.71 12.84 3.20
CA LYS A 97 -19.21 13.13 1.85
C LYS A 97 -17.83 13.77 2.05
N LYS A 98 -16.78 12.95 2.11
CA LYS A 98 -15.40 13.43 2.19
C LYS A 98 -15.10 14.24 0.92
N ALA A 99 -14.27 15.27 1.11
CA ALA A 99 -14.05 16.39 0.19
C ALA A 99 -13.77 15.94 -1.26
N ALA A 100 -14.14 16.80 -2.20
CA ALA A 100 -13.96 16.60 -3.63
C ALA A 100 -12.47 16.47 -3.99
N ALA A 101 -11.92 15.26 -3.88
CA ALA A 101 -10.69 14.90 -4.55
C ALA A 101 -10.95 15.08 -6.06
N GLY A 102 -10.12 15.92 -6.69
CA GLY A 102 -10.35 16.44 -8.03
C GLY A 102 -10.52 15.35 -9.08
N VAL A 103 -11.20 15.71 -10.17
CA VAL A 103 -11.38 14.85 -11.35
C VAL A 103 -10.04 14.24 -11.76
N LEU A 104 -10.02 12.93 -11.99
CA LEU A 104 -8.86 12.17 -12.45
C LEU A 104 -8.44 12.63 -13.86
N THR A 105 -7.71 13.74 -13.90
CA THR A 105 -7.10 14.33 -15.09
C THR A 105 -5.61 14.01 -15.11
N GLN A 106 -4.98 13.94 -16.29
CA GLN A 106 -3.54 13.68 -16.39
C GLN A 106 -2.70 14.67 -15.57
N ALA A 107 -3.08 15.96 -15.58
CA ALA A 107 -2.42 16.99 -14.78
C ALA A 107 -2.53 16.72 -13.27
N ALA A 108 -3.69 16.27 -12.78
CA ALA A 108 -3.88 15.90 -11.38
C ALA A 108 -3.07 14.66 -11.00
N ILE A 109 -2.95 13.68 -11.90
CA ILE A 109 -2.12 12.49 -11.71
C ILE A 109 -0.65 12.88 -11.57
N THR A 110 -0.12 13.65 -12.52
CA THR A 110 1.28 14.09 -12.49
C THR A 110 1.58 14.92 -11.25
N LYS A 111 0.69 15.85 -10.89
CA LYS A 111 0.84 16.63 -9.65
C LYS A 111 0.90 15.72 -8.43
N TRP A 112 -0.05 14.80 -8.29
CA TRP A 112 -0.09 13.89 -7.14
C TRP A 112 1.13 12.96 -7.08
N GLN A 113 1.64 12.50 -8.22
CA GLN A 113 2.88 11.72 -8.26
C GLN A 113 4.07 12.52 -7.73
N SER A 114 4.21 13.78 -8.14
CA SER A 114 5.25 14.67 -7.61
C SER A 114 5.09 14.92 -6.11
N ASP A 115 3.84 15.10 -5.64
CA ASP A 115 3.55 15.27 -4.21
C ASP A 115 3.92 14.00 -3.40
N ILE A 116 3.65 12.81 -3.95
CA ILE A 116 4.10 11.51 -3.38
C ILE A 116 5.62 11.43 -3.33
N GLU A 117 6.34 11.81 -4.38
CA GLU A 117 7.80 11.75 -4.40
C GLU A 117 8.43 12.69 -3.37
N LEU A 118 7.87 13.89 -3.24
CA LEU A 118 8.28 14.86 -2.23
C LEU A 118 8.02 14.32 -0.82
N PHE A 119 6.84 13.75 -0.59
CA PHE A 119 6.48 13.08 0.67
C PHE A 119 7.45 11.94 1.00
N LEU A 120 7.78 11.07 0.05
CA LEU A 120 8.69 9.94 0.26
C LEU A 120 10.16 10.36 0.48
N SER A 121 10.50 11.61 0.12
CA SER A 121 11.80 12.21 0.40
C SER A 121 11.88 12.77 1.82
N ASP A 122 10.74 13.19 2.40
CA ASP A 122 10.64 13.70 3.77
C ASP A 122 9.33 13.27 4.45
N VAL A 123 9.27 11.97 4.75
CA VAL A 123 8.09 11.32 5.38
C VAL A 123 7.79 11.89 6.77
N ALA A 124 8.76 12.56 7.40
CA ALA A 124 8.61 13.11 8.74
C ALA A 124 7.86 14.43 8.78
N ARG A 125 7.87 15.21 7.70
CA ARG A 125 7.37 16.60 7.70
C ARG A 125 6.05 16.80 6.97
N GLN A 126 5.71 15.91 6.05
CA GLN A 126 4.55 16.09 5.19
C GLN A 126 3.43 15.10 5.54
N PRO A 127 2.16 15.51 5.45
CA PRO A 127 1.05 14.57 5.50
C PRO A 127 1.06 13.69 4.25
N PHE A 128 0.46 12.50 4.36
CA PHE A 128 0.33 11.61 3.21
C PHE A 128 -0.59 12.27 2.15
N PRO A 129 -0.14 12.46 0.91
CA PRO A 129 -0.90 13.20 -0.11
C PRO A 129 -2.16 12.42 -0.54
N GLU A 130 -3.30 13.11 -0.59
CA GLU A 130 -4.57 12.51 -1.00
C GLU A 130 -4.61 12.25 -2.52
N PRO A 131 -4.93 11.02 -2.96
CA PRO A 131 -5.00 10.69 -4.38
C PRO A 131 -6.18 11.39 -5.08
N PRO A 132 -6.05 11.76 -6.36
CA PRO A 132 -7.20 12.23 -7.13
C PRO A 132 -8.20 11.08 -7.28
N PHE A 133 -9.48 11.43 -7.26
CA PHE A 133 -10.57 10.46 -7.16
C PHE A 133 -11.35 10.37 -8.47
N GLU A 134 -11.71 9.14 -8.82
CA GLU A 134 -12.70 8.86 -9.86
C GLU A 134 -13.62 7.75 -9.35
N ALA A 135 -14.93 7.92 -9.57
CA ALA A 135 -15.88 6.86 -9.27
C ALA A 135 -15.56 5.63 -10.11
N CYS A 136 -15.23 4.52 -9.44
CA CYS A 136 -14.97 3.27 -10.13
C CYS A 136 -16.27 2.66 -10.66
N LYS A 137 -16.25 2.17 -11.90
CA LYS A 137 -17.38 1.46 -12.53
C LYS A 137 -17.62 0.07 -11.91
N ASN A 138 -16.60 -0.51 -11.28
CA ASN A 138 -16.73 -1.81 -10.63
C ASN A 138 -17.45 -1.67 -9.28
N ILE A 139 -18.64 -2.27 -9.18
CA ILE A 139 -19.46 -2.24 -7.97
C ILE A 139 -18.72 -2.87 -6.77
N SER A 140 -17.91 -3.91 -7.02
CA SER A 140 -17.09 -4.55 -6.00
C SER A 140 -16.06 -3.60 -5.36
N CYS A 141 -15.61 -2.58 -6.09
CA CYS A 141 -14.68 -1.58 -5.57
C CYS A 141 -15.35 -0.59 -4.61
N GLN A 142 -16.68 -0.42 -4.64
CA GLN A 142 -17.38 0.55 -3.80
C GLN A 142 -17.63 0.05 -2.37
N VAL A 143 -17.48 -1.25 -2.13
CA VAL A 143 -17.82 -1.89 -0.83
C VAL A 143 -16.59 -2.01 0.07
N GLN A 144 -15.38 -1.81 -0.45
CA GLN A 144 -14.14 -2.03 0.28
C GLN A 144 -13.77 -0.82 1.15
N ASP A 145 -13.44 -1.08 2.41
CA ASP A 145 -12.86 -0.10 3.33
C ASP A 145 -11.34 -0.08 3.10
N ARG A 146 -10.84 0.99 2.48
CA ARG A 146 -9.45 1.14 2.01
C ARG A 146 -8.79 2.28 2.77
N ALA A 147 -7.48 2.18 3.01
CA ALA A 147 -6.75 3.23 3.71
C ALA A 147 -6.66 4.53 2.88
N LEU A 148 -6.60 4.41 1.55
CA LEU A 148 -6.54 5.55 0.63
C LEU A 148 -7.90 6.05 0.13
N ASP A 149 -9.02 5.46 0.59
CA ASP A 149 -10.37 5.75 0.10
C ASP A 149 -10.55 5.64 -1.45
N VAL A 150 -9.56 5.08 -2.16
CA VAL A 150 -9.57 4.80 -3.60
C VAL A 150 -9.36 3.33 -3.86
N CYS A 151 -9.93 2.80 -4.94
CA CYS A 151 -9.77 1.40 -5.28
C CYS A 151 -8.51 1.11 -6.10
N ASP A 152 -8.13 -0.17 -6.18
CA ASP A 152 -6.98 -0.63 -6.98
C ASP A 152 -7.05 -0.19 -8.44
N CYS A 153 -8.24 -0.09 -9.03
CA CYS A 153 -8.39 0.35 -10.41
C CYS A 153 -7.93 1.80 -10.60
N VAL A 154 -8.22 2.67 -9.64
CA VAL A 154 -7.78 4.07 -9.68
C VAL A 154 -6.27 4.13 -9.45
N ILE A 155 -5.75 3.43 -8.45
CA ILE A 155 -4.31 3.37 -8.18
C ILE A 155 -3.55 2.86 -9.42
N LYS A 156 -4.04 1.82 -10.09
CA LYS A 156 -3.46 1.32 -11.35
C LYS A 156 -3.41 2.39 -12.45
N LYS A 157 -4.44 3.24 -12.54
CA LYS A 157 -4.45 4.40 -13.46
C LYS A 157 -3.44 5.47 -13.01
N LEU A 158 -3.32 5.73 -11.71
CA LEU A 158 -2.35 6.69 -11.17
C LEU A 158 -0.91 6.30 -11.49
N PHE A 159 -0.60 5.00 -11.58
CA PHE A 159 0.73 4.50 -11.93
C PHE A 159 0.83 4.02 -13.39
N ALA A 160 -0.18 4.29 -14.23
CA ALA A 160 -0.13 3.93 -15.64
C ALA A 160 0.99 4.73 -16.34
N GLY A 161 1.98 4.03 -16.89
CA GLY A 161 3.15 4.66 -17.50
C GLY A 161 4.22 5.13 -16.50
N ALA A 162 4.08 4.87 -15.20
CA ALA A 162 5.13 5.14 -14.23
C ALA A 162 6.22 4.04 -14.25
N ASN A 163 7.42 4.36 -13.75
CA ASN A 163 8.46 3.36 -13.55
C ASN A 163 8.12 2.51 -12.32
N LEU A 164 7.44 1.38 -12.54
CA LEU A 164 6.94 0.51 -11.47
C LEU A 164 8.04 -0.03 -10.55
N LYS A 165 9.24 -0.29 -11.09
CA LYS A 165 10.38 -0.76 -10.29
C LYS A 165 10.83 0.32 -9.29
N LEU A 166 10.92 1.56 -9.76
CA LEU A 166 11.29 2.70 -8.92
C LEU A 166 10.21 3.00 -7.89
N ALA A 167 8.95 3.08 -8.31
CA ALA A 167 7.81 3.31 -7.43
C ALA A 167 7.72 2.25 -6.33
N ARG A 168 7.91 0.97 -6.67
CA ARG A 168 7.93 -0.14 -5.71
C ARG A 168 9.01 0.05 -4.63
N ASN A 169 10.23 0.38 -5.04
CA ASN A 169 11.34 0.56 -4.10
C ASN A 169 11.13 1.78 -3.20
N SER A 170 10.53 2.85 -3.72
CA SER A 170 10.21 4.05 -2.93
C SER A 170 9.08 3.82 -1.94
N LEU A 171 8.11 2.97 -2.27
CA LEU A 171 6.97 2.62 -1.42
C LEU A 171 7.25 1.43 -0.49
N HIS A 172 8.49 0.95 -0.40
CA HIS A 172 8.84 -0.20 0.44
C HIS A 172 8.50 0.09 1.92
N PRO A 173 7.90 -0.86 2.67
CA PRO A 173 7.49 -0.63 4.06
C PRO A 173 8.64 -0.19 4.97
N ASP A 174 9.87 -0.66 4.71
CA ASP A 174 11.06 -0.23 5.48
C ASP A 174 11.29 1.28 5.38
N ARG A 175 11.06 1.89 4.21
CA ARG A 175 11.22 3.35 4.05
C ARG A 175 10.14 4.14 4.79
N LEU A 176 8.97 3.53 5.01
CA LEU A 176 7.85 4.15 5.71
C LEU A 176 7.91 3.94 7.23
N SER A 177 8.80 3.07 7.71
CA SER A 177 9.01 2.80 9.14
C SER A 177 9.56 4.01 9.92
N SER A 178 10.28 4.90 9.23
CA SER A 178 10.86 6.13 9.78
C SER A 178 9.85 7.25 10.03
N SER A 179 8.57 7.01 9.74
CA SER A 179 7.50 7.99 9.94
C SER A 179 7.29 8.36 11.43
N PRO A 180 6.83 9.60 11.71
CA PRO A 180 6.59 10.09 13.07
C PRO A 180 5.54 9.23 13.79
N ALA A 181 5.71 9.01 15.09
CA ALA A 181 4.84 8.11 15.85
C ALA A 181 3.34 8.47 15.75
N ALA A 182 3.00 9.76 15.62
CA ALA A 182 1.63 10.24 15.52
C ALA A 182 0.93 9.82 14.21
N THR A 183 1.65 9.80 13.08
CA THR A 183 1.08 9.51 11.75
C THR A 183 1.54 8.16 11.18
N ARG A 184 2.43 7.46 11.89
CA ARG A 184 3.07 6.22 11.44
C ARG A 184 2.07 5.17 10.97
N LYS A 185 1.03 4.91 11.75
CA LYS A 185 0.04 3.90 11.40
C LYS A 185 -0.66 4.25 10.08
N GLU A 186 -1.14 5.48 9.95
CA GLU A 186 -1.81 5.95 8.74
C GLU A 186 -0.89 5.89 7.51
N VAL A 187 0.35 6.36 7.65
CA VAL A 187 1.35 6.33 6.57
C VAL A 187 1.69 4.90 6.17
N GLN A 188 1.84 4.00 7.14
CA GLN A 188 2.11 2.59 6.87
C GLN A 188 0.94 1.89 6.20
N ASP A 189 -0.30 2.15 6.63
CA ASP A 189 -1.50 1.56 6.05
C ASP A 189 -1.70 2.03 4.60
N LYS A 190 -1.63 3.35 4.37
CA LYS A 190 -1.75 3.97 3.03
C LYS A 190 -0.60 3.55 2.11
N GLY A 191 0.63 3.60 2.59
CA GLY A 191 1.81 3.24 1.81
C GLY A 191 1.88 1.74 1.50
N ARG A 192 1.47 0.87 2.42
CA ARG A 192 1.33 -0.58 2.18
C ARG A 192 0.31 -0.85 1.08
N GLU A 193 -0.83 -0.15 1.10
CA GLU A 193 -1.84 -0.29 0.06
C GLU A 193 -1.27 0.07 -1.34
N LEU A 194 -0.59 1.21 -1.47
CA LEU A 194 0.09 1.57 -2.72
C LEU A 194 1.13 0.53 -3.13
N PHE A 195 1.96 0.07 -2.18
CA PHE A 195 3.01 -0.91 -2.45
C PHE A 195 2.45 -2.22 -3.00
N LEU A 196 1.36 -2.75 -2.42
CA LEU A 196 0.74 -4.00 -2.88
C LEU A 196 0.23 -3.87 -4.31
N VAL A 197 -0.43 -2.75 -4.64
CA VAL A 197 -0.94 -2.52 -6.00
C VAL A 197 0.20 -2.36 -7.00
N VAL A 198 1.21 -1.53 -6.67
CA VAL A 198 2.37 -1.29 -7.55
C VAL A 198 3.20 -2.56 -7.73
N ASN A 199 3.41 -3.35 -6.67
CA ASN A 199 4.12 -4.63 -6.75
C ASN A 199 3.35 -5.62 -7.65
N SER A 200 2.03 -5.72 -7.50
CA SER A 200 1.20 -6.56 -8.37
C SER A 200 1.26 -6.11 -9.84
N MET A 201 1.27 -4.80 -10.11
CA MET A 201 1.48 -4.28 -11.46
C MET A 201 2.86 -4.63 -12.01
N TYR A 202 3.90 -4.52 -11.18
CA TYR A 202 5.28 -4.85 -11.56
C TYR A 202 5.41 -6.35 -11.89
N GLU A 203 4.91 -7.23 -11.03
CA GLU A 203 4.91 -8.69 -11.25
C GLU A 203 4.17 -9.07 -12.54
N GLN A 204 3.02 -8.44 -12.82
CA GLN A 204 2.30 -8.65 -14.07
C GLN A 204 3.06 -8.13 -15.30
N SER A 205 3.90 -7.11 -15.16
CA SER A 205 4.71 -6.59 -16.26
C SER A 205 5.91 -7.47 -16.60
N ILE A 206 6.50 -8.14 -15.61
CA ILE A 206 7.63 -9.06 -15.80
C ILE A 206 7.19 -10.47 -16.23
N GLY A 207 6.04 -10.96 -15.74
CA GLY A 207 5.53 -12.30 -16.06
C GLY A 207 4.81 -12.40 -17.41
N LYS A 208 4.70 -11.30 -18.15
CA LYS A 208 4.13 -11.24 -19.50
C LYS A 208 5.19 -11.03 -20.60
N ALA A 209 6.46 -11.05 -20.23
CA ALA A 209 7.60 -11.05 -21.15
C ALA A 209 8.08 -12.49 -21.37
#